data_AF-A0A0N8K2X7-F1
#
_entry.id   AF-A0A0N8K2X7-F1
#
_cell.length_a   1.000
_cell.length_b   1.000
_cell.length_c   1.000
_cell.angle_alpha   90.00
_cell.angle_beta   90.00
_cell.angle_gamma   90.00
#
_symmetry.space_group_name_H-M   'P 1'
#
loop_
_entity.id
_entity.type
_entity.pdbx_description
1 polymer ?
#
loop_
_entity_poly.entity_id
_entity_poly.type
_entity_poly.pdbx_seq_one_letter_code
_entity_poly.pdbx_strand_id
1 'polypeptide(L)'
;MVKQPRAAQNSSAEAVLSDSLSHELPFVVLHCRFLGVPPGRGSCPLTGPLPFDLIYTDYHGLQQMKQHMGLSLKKYKCHIRVIDTFGTEPAYNHEEYATLHGYRTNWGYWNLNSRQFMTMFPHTPDNSFMGFVSEELNETEKLNIQRNKVDDMAVVYGKEASMWKGKEKFLQILHRYMEIHGTVYYETQRPPEVPAFVKNHGLLPQQELQQLLRKAKLFIGFGFPYEGPAPLEAIANGCIFLQPKFNPPHSSLNHEFFRGKPTSREVSSQHPYAEQYIGRPHVMTVDYNNSQEFDSAIREIMRTKVEPYLPYEYTCEGMLERVHAYIQHQDFCAPDIPLPLANSSKTRSGSPSGPFIALPNSTGLGWSSSVSAPPSWPPLSALQLFISKEAQSCVEACHHEGLVCEPTFFRFINTKEALSRSEVQCEGVETEMNHIFPAFSVVRKECGLQKEALLFSCAGLSAKYRRLCPCRDFRKGQVALCKDCL
;
A
#
# COMPACT_ATOMS: atom_id res chain seq x y z
N MET A 1 -18.60 6.36 7.79
CA MET A 1 -18.48 5.18 8.69
C MET A 1 -17.93 3.98 7.92
N VAL A 2 -16.61 3.77 7.92
CA VAL A 2 -16.02 2.48 7.52
C VAL A 2 -15.81 1.71 8.82
N LYS A 3 -16.87 1.10 9.35
CA LYS A 3 -16.68 0.10 10.42
C LYS A 3 -15.75 -0.99 9.86
N GLN A 4 -14.91 -1.57 10.71
CA GLN A 4 -13.88 -2.57 10.43
C GLN A 4 -14.45 -4.01 10.45
N PRO A 5 -15.14 -4.55 9.42
CA PRO A 5 -15.35 -6.00 9.32
C PRO A 5 -14.08 -6.74 8.90
N ARG A 6 -13.01 -6.04 8.50
CA ARG A 6 -11.78 -6.63 7.93
C ARG A 6 -10.63 -6.82 8.91
N ALA A 7 -10.67 -6.17 10.07
CA ALA A 7 -9.79 -6.57 11.19
C ALA A 7 -9.99 -8.07 11.52
N ALA A 8 -11.22 -8.57 11.41
CA ALA A 8 -11.54 -9.99 11.57
C ALA A 8 -10.90 -10.91 10.52
N GLN A 9 -10.64 -10.43 9.30
CA GLN A 9 -9.98 -11.23 8.25
C GLN A 9 -8.49 -11.39 8.52
N ASN A 10 -7.80 -10.33 8.96
CA ASN A 10 -6.41 -10.43 9.40
C ASN A 10 -6.28 -11.42 10.56
N SER A 11 -7.16 -11.29 11.55
CA SER A 11 -7.17 -12.23 12.67
C SER A 11 -7.53 -13.66 12.24
N SER A 12 -8.34 -13.85 11.20
CA SER A 12 -8.64 -15.19 10.68
C SER A 12 -7.42 -15.82 9.97
N ALA A 13 -6.65 -15.04 9.22
CA ALA A 13 -5.39 -15.51 8.62
C ALA A 13 -4.37 -15.87 9.72
N GLU A 14 -4.24 -15.03 10.75
CA GLU A 14 -3.37 -15.30 11.89
C GLU A 14 -3.82 -16.53 12.69
N ALA A 15 -5.13 -16.73 12.90
CA ALA A 15 -5.68 -17.89 13.59
C ALA A 15 -5.41 -19.22 12.86
N VAL A 16 -5.33 -19.18 11.53
CA VAL A 16 -4.97 -20.35 10.71
C VAL A 16 -3.47 -20.65 10.79
N LEU A 17 -2.64 -19.61 10.93
CA LEU A 17 -1.17 -19.71 10.86
C LEU A 17 -0.47 -19.78 12.22
N SER A 18 -1.17 -19.50 13.32
CA SER A 18 -0.61 -19.44 14.68
C SER A 18 -1.27 -20.45 15.61
N ASP A 19 -0.45 -21.11 16.42
CA ASP A 19 -0.92 -22.02 17.48
C ASP A 19 -1.64 -21.28 18.64
N SER A 20 -1.53 -19.95 18.74
CA SER A 20 -2.12 -19.15 19.82
C SER A 20 -2.46 -17.70 19.44
N LEU A 21 -3.67 -17.47 18.91
CA LEU A 21 -4.20 -16.11 18.71
C LEU A 21 -5.02 -15.63 19.92
N SER A 22 -4.69 -14.45 20.44
CA SER A 22 -5.50 -13.76 21.44
C SER A 22 -6.22 -12.57 20.82
N HIS A 23 -7.56 -12.61 20.78
CA HIS A 23 -8.39 -11.48 20.35
C HIS A 23 -8.72 -10.56 21.53
N GLU A 24 -8.49 -9.25 21.36
CA GLU A 24 -8.73 -8.24 22.40
C GLU A 24 -9.63 -7.13 21.83
N LEU A 25 -10.81 -6.92 22.44
CA LEU A 25 -11.76 -5.88 22.02
C LEU A 25 -12.35 -5.02 23.18
N PRO A 26 -11.97 -5.23 24.45
CA PRO A 26 -12.06 -4.14 25.41
C PRO A 26 -10.75 -3.87 26.16
N PHE A 27 -10.44 -2.57 26.24
CA PHE A 27 -9.36 -1.90 26.98
C PHE A 27 -9.00 -2.49 28.35
N VAL A 28 -9.98 -3.00 29.10
CA VAL A 28 -9.78 -3.54 30.47
C VAL A 28 -9.02 -4.88 30.47
N VAL A 29 -9.14 -5.67 29.40
CA VAL A 29 -8.55 -7.02 29.34
C VAL A 29 -7.08 -6.95 28.94
N LEU A 30 -6.73 -6.13 27.95
CA LEU A 30 -5.34 -5.82 27.58
C LEU A 30 -4.55 -5.33 28.80
N HIS A 31 -5.17 -4.42 29.57
CA HIS A 31 -4.60 -3.77 30.75
C HIS A 31 -4.38 -4.76 31.91
N CYS A 32 -5.39 -5.54 32.29
CA CYS A 32 -5.33 -6.42 33.47
C CYS A 32 -4.75 -7.82 33.21
N ARG A 33 -4.88 -8.38 32.00
CA ARG A 33 -4.60 -9.81 31.75
C ARG A 33 -3.27 -10.07 31.04
N PHE A 34 -2.86 -9.18 30.13
CA PHE A 34 -1.71 -9.43 29.26
C PHE A 34 -0.58 -8.41 29.40
N LEU A 35 -0.89 -7.13 29.63
CA LEU A 35 0.14 -6.11 29.93
C LEU A 35 0.49 -6.07 31.43
N GLY A 36 -0.31 -6.68 32.31
CA GLY A 36 -0.03 -6.73 33.75
C GLY A 36 0.02 -5.34 34.41
N VAL A 37 -0.74 -4.37 33.88
CA VAL A 37 -0.74 -2.98 34.36
C VAL A 37 -1.93 -2.80 35.33
N PRO A 38 -1.71 -2.43 36.60
CA PRO A 38 -2.82 -2.15 37.51
C PRO A 38 -3.59 -0.88 37.06
N PRO A 39 -4.89 -0.75 37.37
CA PRO A 39 -5.66 0.45 37.04
C PRO A 39 -5.14 1.67 37.82
N GLY A 40 -4.55 2.64 37.12
CA GLY A 40 -4.03 3.87 37.70
C GLY A 40 -3.51 4.84 36.64
N ARG A 41 -3.67 6.15 36.87
CA ARG A 41 -3.06 7.21 36.04
C ARG A 41 -1.56 7.27 36.35
N GLY A 42 -0.79 6.36 35.77
CA GLY A 42 0.66 6.32 35.94
C GLY A 42 1.30 5.32 34.98
N SER A 43 2.44 5.72 34.41
CA SER A 43 3.32 4.86 33.64
C SER A 43 3.93 3.79 34.56
N CYS A 44 3.24 2.66 34.70
CA CYS A 44 3.76 1.48 35.37
C CYS A 44 4.54 0.64 34.34
N PRO A 45 5.85 0.40 34.54
CA PRO A 45 6.61 -0.48 33.66
C PRO A 45 6.03 -1.89 33.72
N LEU A 46 6.01 -2.57 32.58
CA LEU A 46 5.60 -3.97 32.49
C LEU A 46 6.38 -4.82 33.51
N THR A 47 5.68 -5.64 34.29
CA THR A 47 6.26 -6.46 35.37
C THR A 47 6.99 -7.71 34.87
N GLY A 48 6.83 -8.05 33.58
CA GLY A 48 7.47 -9.18 32.93
C GLY A 48 7.55 -9.02 31.39
N PRO A 49 8.13 -10.01 30.68
CA PRO A 49 8.06 -10.07 29.22
C PRO A 49 6.60 -10.23 28.76
N LEU A 50 6.31 -9.74 27.56
CA LEU A 50 5.00 -9.95 26.94
C LEU A 50 4.85 -11.45 26.62
N PRO A 51 3.65 -12.02 26.79
CA PRO A 51 3.39 -13.44 26.51
C PRO A 51 3.18 -13.73 25.00
N PHE A 52 3.46 -12.77 24.12
CA PHE A 52 3.26 -12.85 22.68
C PHE A 52 4.40 -12.15 21.93
N ASP A 53 4.68 -12.62 20.72
CA ASP A 53 5.82 -12.18 19.91
C ASP A 53 5.48 -11.10 18.87
N LEU A 54 4.20 -10.91 18.53
CA LEU A 54 3.77 -9.91 17.53
C LEU A 54 2.52 -9.18 18.01
N ILE A 55 2.40 -7.91 17.61
CA ILE A 55 1.27 -7.04 17.95
C ILE A 55 0.73 -6.39 16.69
N TYR A 56 -0.44 -6.83 16.22
CA TYR A 56 -1.17 -6.14 15.17
C TYR A 56 -2.13 -5.11 15.77
N THR A 57 -2.03 -3.86 15.34
CA THR A 57 -2.81 -2.76 15.91
C THR A 57 -3.09 -1.68 14.87
N ASP A 58 -3.99 -0.74 15.15
CA ASP A 58 -4.15 0.48 14.36
C ASP A 58 -3.56 1.70 15.09
N TYR A 59 -3.68 2.91 14.54
CA TYR A 59 -3.17 4.12 15.21
C TYR A 59 -3.82 4.39 16.57
N HIS A 60 -5.09 4.03 16.75
CA HIS A 60 -5.78 4.24 18.01
C HIS A 60 -5.27 3.26 19.07
N GLY A 61 -5.07 2.00 18.71
CA GLY A 61 -4.43 1.01 19.57
C GLY A 61 -2.98 1.37 19.89
N LEU A 62 -2.22 1.88 18.91
CA LEU A 62 -0.85 2.36 19.12
C LEU A 62 -0.80 3.56 20.09
N GLN A 63 -1.73 4.51 19.96
CA GLN A 63 -1.86 5.62 20.90
C GLN A 63 -2.24 5.15 22.30
N GLN A 64 -3.14 4.18 22.43
CA GLN A 64 -3.48 3.56 23.71
C GLN A 64 -2.25 2.88 24.32
N MET A 65 -1.49 2.09 23.55
CA MET A 65 -0.25 1.47 24.03
C MET A 65 0.76 2.50 24.51
N LYS A 66 0.96 3.62 23.77
CA LYS A 66 1.85 4.72 24.19
C LYS A 66 1.44 5.31 25.53
N GLN A 67 0.13 5.50 25.75
CA GLN A 67 -0.40 6.04 27.01
C GLN A 67 -0.22 5.09 28.19
N HIS A 68 -0.38 3.78 27.99
CA HIS A 68 -0.44 2.80 29.10
C HIS A 68 0.90 2.10 29.36
N MET A 69 1.65 1.77 28.31
CA MET A 69 2.97 1.14 28.45
C MET A 69 4.08 2.17 28.72
N GLY A 70 3.83 3.46 28.43
CA GLY A 70 4.80 4.54 28.64
C GLY A 70 6.16 4.24 28.01
N LEU A 71 7.23 4.33 28.81
CA LEU A 71 8.60 4.06 28.34
C LEU A 71 8.83 2.59 27.93
N SER A 72 8.07 1.64 28.49
CA SER A 72 8.19 0.23 28.12
C SER A 72 7.82 -0.02 26.67
N LEU A 73 6.99 0.83 26.04
CA LEU A 73 6.68 0.72 24.61
C LEU A 73 7.95 0.73 23.75
N LYS A 74 8.97 1.51 24.13
CA LYS A 74 10.24 1.58 23.38
C LYS A 74 10.91 0.21 23.23
N LYS A 75 10.81 -0.64 24.26
CA LYS A 75 11.39 -1.99 24.25
C LYS A 75 10.66 -2.92 23.27
N TYR A 76 9.35 -2.73 23.10
CA TYR A 76 8.51 -3.63 22.30
C TYR A 76 8.11 -3.08 20.94
N LYS A 77 8.65 -1.93 20.52
CA LYS A 77 8.34 -1.29 19.23
C LYS A 77 8.52 -2.25 18.05
N CYS A 78 9.53 -3.10 18.06
CA CYS A 78 9.87 -3.99 16.95
C CYS A 78 8.81 -5.10 16.71
N HIS A 79 8.02 -5.44 17.72
CA HIS A 79 6.95 -6.45 17.60
C HIS A 79 5.68 -5.90 16.95
N ILE A 80 5.56 -4.58 16.82
CA ILE A 80 4.33 -3.92 16.36
C ILE A 80 4.22 -4.01 14.84
N ARG A 81 3.01 -4.26 14.35
CA ARG A 81 2.57 -4.11 12.97
C ARG A 81 1.33 -3.22 12.98
N VAL A 82 1.39 -2.09 12.27
CA VAL A 82 0.36 -1.04 12.33
C VAL A 82 -0.48 -1.09 11.06
N ILE A 83 -1.73 -1.51 11.17
CA ILE A 83 -2.70 -1.48 10.07
C ILE A 83 -3.01 -0.01 9.73
N ASP A 84 -2.50 0.44 8.60
CA ASP A 84 -2.60 1.81 8.09
C ASP A 84 -3.02 1.76 6.63
N THR A 85 -4.32 1.97 6.38
CA THR A 85 -4.94 1.82 5.06
C THR A 85 -4.23 2.61 3.96
N PHE A 86 -3.81 3.85 4.22
CA PHE A 86 -3.28 4.77 3.20
C PHE A 86 -1.75 4.86 3.19
N GLY A 87 -1.10 4.28 4.19
CA GLY A 87 0.35 4.24 4.31
C GLY A 87 0.95 5.49 4.94
N THR A 88 2.19 5.32 5.39
CA THR A 88 3.00 6.31 6.09
C THR A 88 4.37 6.37 5.43
N GLU A 89 4.71 7.52 4.86
CA GLU A 89 6.02 7.74 4.27
C GLU A 89 7.07 8.10 5.34
N PRO A 90 8.34 7.72 5.15
CA PRO A 90 9.42 7.96 6.12
C PRO A 90 9.54 9.42 6.58
N ALA A 91 9.34 10.38 5.66
CA ALA A 91 9.39 11.81 5.94
C ALA A 91 8.35 12.29 6.97
N TYR A 92 7.23 11.59 7.11
CA TYR A 92 6.17 11.88 8.09
C TYR A 92 6.26 11.01 9.35
N ASN A 93 6.93 9.85 9.26
CA ASN A 93 7.14 8.94 10.38
C ASN A 93 8.21 9.44 11.35
N HIS A 94 9.32 9.98 10.81
CA HIS A 94 10.44 10.44 11.63
C HIS A 94 10.15 11.81 12.26
N GLU A 95 9.91 11.85 13.58
CA GLU A 95 9.41 13.02 14.31
C GLU A 95 10.28 14.28 14.15
N GLU A 96 11.59 14.17 14.41
CA GLU A 96 12.51 15.32 14.34
C GLU A 96 12.62 15.86 12.91
N TYR A 97 12.89 14.97 11.95
CA TYR A 97 12.94 15.29 10.53
C TYR A 97 11.66 15.96 10.03
N ALA A 98 10.50 15.39 10.36
CA ALA A 98 9.21 15.87 9.94
C ALA A 98 8.91 17.28 10.49
N THR A 99 9.23 17.49 11.77
CA THR A 99 9.09 18.80 12.44
C THR A 99 10.00 19.84 11.79
N LEU A 100 11.26 19.50 11.52
CA LEU A 100 12.25 20.40 10.95
C LEU A 100 11.90 20.81 9.50
N HIS A 101 11.37 19.88 8.71
CA HIS A 101 11.08 20.08 7.28
C HIS A 101 9.62 20.43 6.98
N GLY A 102 8.78 20.59 8.01
CA GLY A 102 7.39 21.03 7.87
C GLY A 102 6.42 19.96 7.38
N TYR A 103 6.75 18.66 7.52
CA TYR A 103 5.86 17.54 7.20
C TYR A 103 4.78 17.39 8.28
N ARG A 104 3.72 18.19 8.18
CA ARG A 104 2.61 18.19 9.15
C ARG A 104 1.66 17.03 8.92
N THR A 105 1.40 16.27 9.98
CA THR A 105 0.45 15.15 9.97
C THR A 105 -0.29 15.01 11.30
N ASN A 106 -1.48 14.44 11.26
CA ASN A 106 -2.27 14.06 12.43
C ASN A 106 -2.00 12.62 12.90
N TRP A 107 -1.25 11.83 12.12
CA TRP A 107 -1.12 10.38 12.30
C TRP A 107 0.32 9.87 12.37
N GLY A 108 1.32 10.62 11.90
CA GLY A 108 2.73 10.20 11.88
C GLY A 108 3.48 10.39 13.22
N TYR A 109 4.79 10.61 13.12
CA TYR A 109 5.72 10.83 14.26
C TYR A 109 5.90 9.63 15.21
N TRP A 110 5.93 8.41 14.66
CA TRP A 110 6.06 7.19 15.48
C TRP A 110 7.50 6.69 15.62
N ASN A 111 8.41 7.12 14.74
CA ASN A 111 9.78 6.61 14.66
C ASN A 111 9.81 5.06 14.67
N LEU A 112 8.95 4.44 13.86
CA LEU A 112 8.95 2.99 13.61
C LEU A 112 9.74 2.68 12.35
N ASN A 113 10.14 1.42 12.14
CA ASN A 113 10.58 1.03 10.81
C ASN A 113 9.37 1.14 9.87
N SER A 114 9.49 1.84 8.74
CA SER A 114 8.35 2.12 7.86
C SER A 114 7.65 0.87 7.33
N ARG A 115 8.36 -0.27 7.24
CA ARG A 115 7.78 -1.56 6.86
C ARG A 115 6.84 -2.15 7.91
N GLN A 116 6.84 -1.63 9.15
CA GLN A 116 5.88 -2.02 10.19
C GLN A 116 4.48 -1.49 9.91
N PHE A 117 4.33 -0.42 9.12
CA PHE A 117 3.02 0.02 8.64
C PHE A 117 2.52 -0.94 7.55
N MET A 118 1.23 -1.23 7.58
CA MET A 118 0.61 -2.30 6.82
C MET A 118 -0.59 -1.77 6.04
N THR A 119 -0.44 -1.66 4.72
CA THR A 119 -1.40 -1.00 3.83
C THR A 119 -2.47 -1.93 3.29
N MET A 120 -3.59 -1.34 2.89
CA MET A 120 -4.72 -2.09 2.32
C MET A 120 -4.52 -2.43 0.84
N PHE A 121 -3.72 -1.64 0.13
CA PHE A 121 -3.29 -1.86 -1.24
C PHE A 121 -1.78 -1.63 -1.35
N PRO A 122 -1.08 -2.23 -2.34
CA PRO A 122 0.36 -2.08 -2.50
C PRO A 122 0.76 -0.75 -3.15
N HIS A 123 0.29 0.38 -2.60
CA HIS A 123 0.53 1.72 -3.14
C HIS A 123 1.69 2.47 -2.47
N THR A 124 2.21 1.96 -1.34
CA THR A 124 3.31 2.61 -0.60
C THR A 124 4.40 1.57 -0.31
N PRO A 125 5.42 1.42 -1.19
CA PRO A 125 6.45 0.39 -1.05
C PRO A 125 7.39 0.59 0.16
N ASP A 126 7.36 1.78 0.78
CA ASP A 126 7.98 2.00 2.09
C ASP A 126 7.34 1.19 3.22
N ASN A 127 6.10 0.74 3.01
CA ASN A 127 5.29 -0.02 3.95
C ASN A 127 5.10 -1.46 3.46
N SER A 128 4.62 -2.33 4.34
CA SER A 128 4.22 -3.70 3.97
C SER A 128 2.80 -3.73 3.44
N PHE A 129 2.54 -4.53 2.42
CA PHE A 129 1.18 -4.70 1.89
C PHE A 129 0.44 -5.79 2.67
N MET A 130 -0.58 -5.45 3.45
CA MET A 130 -1.38 -6.43 4.18
C MET A 130 -2.53 -6.98 3.33
N GLY A 131 -3.27 -6.09 2.67
CA GLY A 131 -4.41 -6.48 1.83
C GLY A 131 -5.60 -6.98 2.63
N PHE A 132 -6.42 -7.78 1.95
CA PHE A 132 -7.63 -8.42 2.49
C PHE A 132 -8.05 -9.55 1.54
N VAL A 133 -9.10 -10.29 1.91
CA VAL A 133 -9.69 -11.34 1.07
C VAL A 133 -11.01 -10.87 0.46
N SER A 134 -11.22 -11.19 -0.82
CA SER A 134 -12.51 -11.16 -1.49
C SER A 134 -13.02 -12.59 -1.77
N GLU A 135 -14.33 -12.73 -1.99
CA GLU A 135 -14.92 -14.04 -2.33
C GLU A 135 -14.31 -14.61 -3.61
N GLU A 136 -13.88 -15.87 -3.54
CA GLU A 136 -13.38 -16.65 -4.67
C GLU A 136 -14.51 -17.47 -5.27
N LEU A 137 -14.68 -17.37 -6.58
CA LEU A 137 -15.68 -18.12 -7.33
C LEU A 137 -15.04 -19.33 -7.98
N ASN A 138 -15.70 -20.48 -7.90
CA ASN A 138 -15.30 -21.66 -8.68
C ASN A 138 -15.67 -21.50 -10.17
N GLU A 139 -15.13 -22.36 -11.03
CA GLU A 139 -15.36 -22.27 -12.48
C GLU A 139 -16.84 -22.42 -12.88
N THR A 140 -17.60 -23.25 -12.18
CA THR A 140 -19.05 -23.41 -12.42
C THR A 140 -19.81 -22.13 -12.08
N GLU A 141 -19.47 -21.48 -10.97
CA GLU A 141 -20.06 -20.21 -10.55
C GLU A 141 -19.69 -19.08 -11.51
N LYS A 142 -18.44 -19.01 -11.97
CA LYS A 142 -18.00 -18.03 -12.97
C LYS A 142 -18.83 -18.16 -14.25
N LEU A 143 -18.98 -19.38 -14.78
CA LEU A 143 -19.80 -19.65 -15.96
C LEU A 143 -21.28 -19.31 -15.73
N ASN A 144 -21.81 -19.60 -14.55
CA ASN A 144 -23.19 -19.29 -14.19
C ASN A 144 -23.43 -17.77 -14.14
N ILE A 145 -22.50 -17.01 -13.57
CA ILE A 145 -22.55 -15.54 -13.50
C ILE A 145 -22.47 -14.94 -14.91
N GLN A 146 -21.55 -15.42 -15.74
CA GLN A 146 -21.42 -14.96 -17.13
C GLN A 146 -22.72 -15.17 -17.93
N ARG A 147 -23.43 -16.29 -17.72
CA ARG A 147 -24.69 -16.60 -18.42
C ARG A 147 -25.89 -15.79 -17.92
N ASN A 148 -25.91 -15.41 -16.65
CA ASN A 148 -27.05 -14.75 -16.00
C ASN A 148 -26.85 -13.24 -15.78
N LYS A 149 -25.75 -12.66 -16.29
CA LYS A 149 -25.50 -11.22 -16.26
C LYS A 149 -26.59 -10.47 -17.02
N VAL A 150 -27.08 -9.39 -16.44
CA VAL A 150 -28.03 -8.46 -17.05
C VAL A 150 -27.22 -7.39 -17.77
N ASP A 151 -27.34 -7.33 -19.09
CA ASP A 151 -26.45 -6.54 -19.96
C ASP A 151 -26.62 -5.02 -19.81
N ASP A 152 -27.76 -4.56 -19.28
CA ASP A 152 -28.15 -3.17 -19.13
C ASP A 152 -28.35 -2.77 -17.65
N MET A 153 -27.57 -3.35 -16.74
CA MET A 153 -27.68 -3.08 -15.31
C MET A 153 -26.38 -2.49 -14.73
N ALA A 154 -26.50 -1.33 -14.07
CA ALA A 154 -25.41 -0.66 -13.36
C ALA A 154 -25.69 -0.55 -11.86
N VAL A 155 -24.67 -0.77 -11.03
CA VAL A 155 -24.71 -0.57 -9.58
C VAL A 155 -23.73 0.54 -9.20
N VAL A 156 -24.22 1.51 -8.43
CA VAL A 156 -23.44 2.68 -8.01
C VAL A 156 -22.67 2.40 -6.72
N TYR A 157 -21.39 2.77 -6.73
CA TYR A 157 -20.52 2.80 -5.57
C TYR A 157 -20.67 4.12 -4.80
N GLY A 158 -21.67 4.19 -3.92
CA GLY A 158 -21.89 5.34 -3.05
C GLY A 158 -23.04 5.10 -2.07
N LYS A 159 -22.72 4.84 -0.80
CA LYS A 159 -23.71 4.44 0.24
C LYS A 159 -24.35 5.60 0.98
N GLU A 160 -23.85 6.82 0.80
CA GLU A 160 -24.36 8.03 1.45
C GLU A 160 -24.90 9.01 0.41
N ALA A 161 -26.03 9.66 0.69
CA ALA A 161 -26.68 10.58 -0.25
C ALA A 161 -25.79 11.77 -0.66
N SER A 162 -24.91 12.22 0.24
CA SER A 162 -23.91 13.26 -0.04
C SER A 162 -23.00 12.92 -1.23
N MET A 163 -22.72 11.63 -1.46
CA MET A 163 -21.85 11.17 -2.56
C MET A 163 -22.51 11.32 -3.94
N TRP A 164 -23.84 11.44 -3.98
CA TRP A 164 -24.63 11.54 -5.21
C TRP A 164 -24.83 12.99 -5.67
N LYS A 165 -24.51 13.98 -4.82
CA LYS A 165 -24.68 15.40 -5.14
C LYS A 165 -23.81 15.83 -6.32
N GLY A 166 -24.40 16.48 -7.32
CA GLY A 166 -23.68 17.00 -8.48
C GLY A 166 -23.29 15.93 -9.51
N LYS A 167 -23.89 14.74 -9.43
CA LYS A 167 -23.61 13.59 -10.30
C LYS A 167 -24.69 13.36 -11.37
N GLU A 168 -25.71 14.22 -11.42
CA GLU A 168 -26.90 14.06 -12.23
C GLU A 168 -26.58 14.02 -13.74
N LYS A 169 -25.61 14.82 -14.18
CA LYS A 169 -25.27 14.96 -15.60
C LYS A 169 -24.82 13.64 -16.23
N PHE A 170 -23.86 12.94 -15.62
CA PHE A 170 -23.37 11.66 -16.16
C PHE A 170 -24.32 10.51 -15.83
N LEU A 171 -25.08 10.58 -14.72
CA LEU A 171 -26.14 9.60 -14.43
C LEU A 171 -27.26 9.64 -15.46
N GLN A 172 -27.63 10.82 -15.96
CA GLN A 172 -28.58 10.95 -17.07
C GLN A 172 -28.06 10.34 -18.38
N ILE A 173 -26.76 10.42 -18.65
CA ILE A 173 -26.14 9.75 -19.81
C ILE A 173 -26.21 8.23 -19.60
N LEU A 174 -25.78 7.75 -18.43
CA LEU A 174 -25.80 6.33 -18.10
C LEU A 174 -27.22 5.74 -18.18
N HIS A 175 -28.22 6.47 -17.70
CA HIS A 175 -29.62 6.03 -17.68
C HIS A 175 -30.21 5.76 -19.07
N ARG A 176 -29.63 6.34 -20.14
CA ARG A 176 -30.04 6.04 -21.52
C ARG A 176 -29.67 4.63 -21.98
N TYR A 177 -28.71 4.00 -21.30
CA TYR A 177 -28.16 2.70 -21.67
C TYR A 177 -28.43 1.61 -20.64
N MET A 178 -28.57 1.96 -19.36
CA MET A 178 -28.67 1.01 -18.26
C MET A 178 -29.65 1.45 -17.18
N GLU A 179 -30.28 0.48 -16.51
CA GLU A 179 -30.95 0.67 -15.23
C GLU A 179 -29.91 0.92 -14.13
N ILE A 180 -30.14 1.96 -13.30
CA ILE A 180 -29.20 2.39 -12.27
C ILE A 180 -29.70 1.95 -10.89
N HIS A 181 -28.89 1.16 -10.21
CA HIS A 181 -29.15 0.62 -8.88
C HIS A 181 -28.24 1.30 -7.84
N GLY A 182 -28.78 1.58 -6.67
CA GLY A 182 -28.05 2.15 -5.54
C GLY A 182 -28.26 1.36 -4.25
N THR A 183 -27.32 1.47 -3.31
CA THR A 183 -27.44 0.92 -1.95
C THR A 183 -27.25 2.02 -0.92
N VAL A 184 -28.09 3.05 -1.01
CA VAL A 184 -27.97 4.30 -0.24
C VAL A 184 -28.79 4.18 1.03
N TYR A 185 -28.18 4.57 2.15
CA TYR A 185 -28.89 4.68 3.42
C TYR A 185 -29.99 5.73 3.36
N TYR A 186 -31.16 5.42 3.91
CA TYR A 186 -32.24 6.37 4.15
C TYR A 186 -32.96 6.01 5.45
N GLU A 187 -33.42 7.03 6.17
CA GLU A 187 -34.36 6.85 7.27
C GLU A 187 -35.76 6.65 6.69
N THR A 188 -36.55 5.75 7.27
CA THR A 188 -37.89 5.39 6.79
C THR A 188 -38.85 6.58 6.61
N GLN A 189 -38.56 7.72 7.24
CA GLN A 189 -39.36 8.96 7.15
C GLN A 189 -38.87 9.97 6.11
N ARG A 190 -37.70 9.78 5.50
CA ARG A 190 -37.17 10.70 4.47
C ARG A 190 -36.64 9.91 3.28
N PRO A 191 -37.25 10.06 2.08
CA PRO A 191 -36.72 9.40 0.90
C PRO A 191 -35.27 9.88 0.65
N PRO A 192 -34.38 8.99 0.19
CA PRO A 192 -32.99 9.34 -0.08
C PRO A 192 -32.92 10.44 -1.16
N GLU A 193 -31.99 11.39 -1.00
CA GLU A 193 -31.65 12.39 -2.03
C GLU A 193 -30.90 11.71 -3.19
N VAL A 194 -31.61 10.88 -3.97
CA VAL A 194 -31.12 10.24 -5.19
C VAL A 194 -32.06 10.52 -6.34
N PRO A 195 -31.59 10.54 -7.61
CA PRO A 195 -32.45 10.77 -8.75
C PRO A 195 -33.59 9.75 -8.84
N ALA A 196 -34.79 10.18 -9.25
CA ALA A 196 -36.01 9.36 -9.22
C ALA A 196 -35.94 8.09 -10.09
N PHE A 197 -35.08 8.07 -11.11
CA PHE A 197 -34.86 6.90 -11.96
C PHE A 197 -33.95 5.83 -11.32
N VAL A 198 -33.37 6.09 -10.15
CA VAL A 198 -32.48 5.16 -9.45
C VAL A 198 -33.30 4.17 -8.62
N LYS A 199 -33.09 2.87 -8.87
CA LYS A 199 -33.64 1.79 -8.05
C LYS A 199 -32.77 1.62 -6.79
N ASN A 200 -33.16 2.27 -5.69
CA ASN A 200 -32.45 2.15 -4.43
C ASN A 200 -32.88 0.91 -3.65
N HIS A 201 -31.91 0.10 -3.22
CA HIS A 201 -32.12 -1.13 -2.44
C HIS A 201 -31.91 -0.94 -0.93
N GLY A 202 -31.55 0.28 -0.50
CA GLY A 202 -31.14 0.52 0.89
C GLY A 202 -29.79 -0.10 1.21
N LEU A 203 -29.44 -0.18 2.50
CA LEU A 203 -28.24 -0.88 2.92
C LEU A 203 -28.46 -2.39 2.86
N LEU A 204 -27.72 -3.06 1.98
CA LEU A 204 -27.78 -4.51 1.82
C LEU A 204 -26.75 -5.22 2.71
N PRO A 205 -27.10 -6.39 3.28
CA PRO A 205 -26.12 -7.35 3.79
C PRO A 205 -25.13 -7.80 2.71
N GLN A 206 -23.96 -8.30 3.12
CA GLN A 206 -22.88 -8.66 2.18
C GLN A 206 -23.32 -9.69 1.13
N GLN A 207 -24.08 -10.72 1.52
CA GLN A 207 -24.56 -11.76 0.60
C GLN A 207 -25.53 -11.20 -0.45
N GLU A 208 -26.44 -10.30 -0.05
CA GLU A 208 -27.39 -9.67 -0.96
C GLU A 208 -26.69 -8.69 -1.92
N LEU A 209 -25.68 -7.96 -1.43
CA LEU A 209 -24.83 -7.13 -2.27
C LEU A 209 -24.09 -7.96 -3.33
N GLN A 210 -23.53 -9.12 -2.96
CA GLN A 210 -22.90 -10.03 -3.91
C GLN A 210 -23.90 -10.53 -4.96
N GLN A 211 -25.10 -10.94 -4.56
CA GLN A 211 -26.16 -11.34 -5.51
C GLN A 211 -26.52 -10.22 -6.49
N LEU A 212 -26.56 -8.96 -6.02
CA LEU A 212 -26.77 -7.79 -6.87
C LEU A 212 -25.62 -7.60 -7.88
N LEU A 213 -24.37 -7.70 -7.42
CA LEU A 213 -23.18 -7.57 -8.27
C LEU A 213 -23.07 -8.70 -9.30
N ARG A 214 -23.43 -9.94 -8.95
CA ARG A 214 -23.47 -11.07 -9.89
C ARG A 214 -24.36 -10.78 -11.10
N LYS A 215 -25.47 -10.06 -10.90
CA LYS A 215 -26.39 -9.66 -11.97
C LYS A 215 -25.91 -8.43 -12.75
N ALA A 216 -25.33 -7.44 -12.08
CA ALA A 216 -24.99 -6.15 -12.70
C ALA A 216 -23.82 -6.24 -13.69
N LYS A 217 -23.91 -5.60 -14.85
CA LYS A 217 -22.78 -5.50 -15.80
C LYS A 217 -21.75 -4.48 -15.37
N LEU A 218 -22.21 -3.35 -14.85
CA LEU A 218 -21.37 -2.20 -14.53
C LEU A 218 -21.40 -1.90 -13.03
N PHE A 219 -20.23 -1.66 -12.46
CA PHE A 219 -20.08 -1.04 -11.15
C PHE A 219 -19.45 0.35 -11.34
N ILE A 220 -20.13 1.41 -10.93
CA ILE A 220 -19.71 2.79 -11.23
C ILE A 220 -19.29 3.54 -9.96
N GLY A 221 -18.05 4.00 -9.95
CA GLY A 221 -17.47 4.88 -8.94
C GLY A 221 -17.78 6.35 -9.17
N PHE A 222 -18.01 7.12 -8.11
CA PHE A 222 -18.26 8.58 -8.18
C PHE A 222 -17.06 9.46 -7.83
N GLY A 223 -15.92 8.85 -7.51
CA GLY A 223 -14.70 9.50 -7.06
C GLY A 223 -14.48 9.43 -5.54
N PHE A 224 -15.47 8.97 -4.78
CA PHE A 224 -15.38 8.70 -3.36
C PHE A 224 -16.30 7.53 -3.00
N PRO A 225 -15.92 6.62 -2.08
CA PRO A 225 -14.66 6.56 -1.32
C PRO A 225 -13.43 6.21 -2.17
N TYR A 226 -12.25 6.66 -1.72
CA TYR A 226 -10.95 6.31 -2.32
C TYR A 226 -10.51 4.91 -1.90
N GLU A 227 -9.94 4.16 -2.86
CA GLU A 227 -9.24 2.89 -2.60
C GLU A 227 -10.02 1.98 -1.65
N GLY A 228 -11.31 1.84 -1.88
CA GLY A 228 -12.14 0.92 -1.09
C GLY A 228 -12.12 -0.49 -1.70
N PRO A 229 -12.60 -1.49 -0.97
CA PRO A 229 -12.59 -2.87 -1.43
C PRO A 229 -13.72 -3.23 -2.42
N ALA A 230 -14.81 -2.46 -2.42
CA ALA A 230 -16.00 -2.78 -3.21
C ALA A 230 -15.75 -2.90 -4.72
N PRO A 231 -14.87 -2.10 -5.36
CA PRO A 231 -14.48 -2.32 -6.74
C PRO A 231 -13.87 -3.69 -7.00
N LEU A 232 -13.02 -4.22 -6.12
CA LEU A 232 -12.48 -5.58 -6.28
C LEU A 232 -13.57 -6.65 -6.13
N GLU A 233 -14.50 -6.47 -5.18
CA GLU A 233 -15.66 -7.38 -5.04
C GLU A 233 -16.55 -7.38 -6.30
N ALA A 234 -16.73 -6.22 -6.94
CA ALA A 234 -17.50 -6.10 -8.16
C ALA A 234 -16.80 -6.78 -9.35
N ILE A 235 -15.50 -6.55 -9.53
CA ILE A 235 -14.68 -7.21 -10.56
C ILE A 235 -14.65 -8.73 -10.35
N ALA A 236 -14.53 -9.18 -9.09
CA ALA A 236 -14.59 -10.58 -8.72
C ALA A 236 -15.94 -11.22 -9.02
N ASN A 237 -17.03 -10.44 -9.13
CA ASN A 237 -18.36 -10.90 -9.55
C ASN A 237 -18.66 -10.57 -11.04
N GLY A 238 -17.63 -10.27 -11.83
CA GLY A 238 -17.72 -10.08 -13.28
C GLY A 238 -18.27 -8.72 -13.72
N CYS A 239 -18.33 -7.72 -12.84
CA CYS A 239 -18.64 -6.36 -13.25
C CYS A 239 -17.44 -5.69 -13.92
N ILE A 240 -17.71 -4.82 -14.90
CA ILE A 240 -16.73 -3.81 -15.31
C ILE A 240 -16.80 -2.67 -14.28
N PHE A 241 -15.65 -2.23 -13.76
CA PHE A 241 -15.56 -1.09 -12.87
C PHE A 241 -15.22 0.19 -13.66
N LEU A 242 -16.16 1.14 -13.67
CA LEU A 242 -15.95 2.46 -14.24
C LEU A 242 -15.64 3.45 -13.13
N GLN A 243 -14.53 4.17 -13.24
CA GLN A 243 -14.08 5.13 -12.25
C GLN A 243 -13.65 6.46 -12.86
N PRO A 244 -13.75 7.56 -12.11
CA PRO A 244 -13.28 8.85 -12.58
C PRO A 244 -11.74 8.91 -12.55
N LYS A 245 -11.20 9.56 -13.57
CA LYS A 245 -9.84 10.08 -13.61
C LYS A 245 -9.77 11.40 -12.83
N PHE A 246 -8.70 11.60 -12.06
CA PHE A 246 -8.41 12.85 -11.37
C PHE A 246 -7.29 13.59 -12.07
N ASN A 247 -7.58 14.80 -12.54
CA ASN A 247 -6.60 15.70 -13.12
C ASN A 247 -6.86 17.15 -12.64
N PRO A 248 -6.00 17.71 -11.78
CA PRO A 248 -4.78 17.10 -11.22
C PRO A 248 -5.09 15.90 -10.30
N PRO A 249 -4.11 14.99 -10.08
CA PRO A 249 -4.22 13.95 -9.06
C PRO A 249 -4.54 14.52 -7.67
N HIS A 250 -5.30 13.77 -6.86
CA HIS A 250 -5.63 14.21 -5.50
C HIS A 250 -4.52 13.83 -4.52
N SER A 251 -4.19 14.72 -3.59
CA SER A 251 -3.19 14.48 -2.55
C SER A 251 -3.49 15.31 -1.29
N SER A 252 -2.63 15.17 -0.28
CA SER A 252 -2.72 15.96 0.97
C SER A 252 -2.56 17.47 0.75
N LEU A 253 -2.05 17.89 -0.41
CA LEU A 253 -1.84 19.30 -0.77
C LEU A 253 -3.10 19.97 -1.34
N ASN A 254 -3.96 19.23 -2.04
CA ASN A 254 -5.06 19.81 -2.82
C ASN A 254 -6.45 19.27 -2.48
N HIS A 255 -6.57 18.24 -1.63
CA HIS A 255 -7.85 17.61 -1.34
C HIS A 255 -8.06 17.37 0.16
N GLU A 256 -9.21 17.80 0.69
CA GLU A 256 -9.52 17.82 2.13
C GLU A 256 -9.41 16.45 2.79
N PHE A 257 -9.94 15.40 2.14
CA PHE A 257 -9.86 14.02 2.66
C PHE A 257 -8.43 13.55 2.96
N PHE A 258 -7.44 13.97 2.16
CA PHE A 258 -6.05 13.56 2.33
C PHE A 258 -5.27 14.49 3.28
N ARG A 259 -5.87 15.61 3.71
CA ARG A 259 -5.22 16.59 4.58
C ARG A 259 -4.83 15.96 5.91
N GLY A 260 -3.56 16.12 6.28
CA GLY A 260 -3.02 15.60 7.53
C GLY A 260 -2.69 14.10 7.53
N LYS A 261 -2.97 13.36 6.44
CA LYS A 261 -2.48 11.99 6.28
C LYS A 261 -0.94 11.99 6.14
N PRO A 262 -0.24 10.97 6.64
CA PRO A 262 1.23 10.97 6.73
C PRO A 262 1.89 10.52 5.42
N THR A 263 1.47 11.08 4.29
CA THR A 263 1.96 10.74 2.95
C THR A 263 1.76 11.91 1.98
N SER A 264 2.72 12.06 1.06
CA SER A 264 2.66 12.96 -0.09
C SER A 264 2.11 12.29 -1.36
N ARG A 265 1.74 11.00 -1.27
CA ARG A 265 1.26 10.22 -2.42
C ARG A 265 0.09 10.89 -3.12
N GLU A 266 0.17 10.89 -4.45
CA GLU A 266 -0.85 11.40 -5.34
C GLU A 266 -1.71 10.25 -5.88
N VAL A 267 -3.01 10.51 -6.02
CA VAL A 267 -4.01 9.54 -6.44
C VAL A 267 -4.64 10.01 -7.75
N SER A 268 -4.35 9.30 -8.84
CA SER A 268 -4.76 9.65 -10.22
C SER A 268 -6.18 9.24 -10.59
N SER A 269 -6.81 8.37 -9.80
CA SER A 269 -8.17 7.85 -10.03
C SER A 269 -8.79 7.41 -8.71
N GLN A 270 -10.09 7.08 -8.68
CA GLN A 270 -10.75 6.65 -7.45
C GLN A 270 -10.07 5.43 -6.79
N HIS A 271 -9.52 4.53 -7.61
CA HIS A 271 -8.88 3.30 -7.18
C HIS A 271 -7.64 2.99 -8.05
N PRO A 272 -6.47 3.61 -7.75
CA PRO A 272 -5.24 3.46 -8.54
C PRO A 272 -4.77 2.01 -8.69
N TYR A 273 -4.94 1.18 -7.67
CA TYR A 273 -4.61 -0.25 -7.79
C TYR A 273 -5.41 -0.94 -8.91
N ALA A 274 -6.70 -0.63 -9.04
CA ALA A 274 -7.56 -1.24 -10.06
C ALA A 274 -7.20 -0.69 -11.44
N GLU A 275 -6.82 0.58 -11.53
CA GLU A 275 -6.31 1.18 -12.77
C GLU A 275 -5.01 0.51 -13.24
N GLN A 276 -4.04 0.33 -12.34
CA GLN A 276 -2.67 -0.07 -12.67
C GLN A 276 -2.48 -1.59 -12.79
N TYR A 277 -3.06 -2.36 -11.86
CA TYR A 277 -2.79 -3.81 -11.76
C TYR A 277 -3.88 -4.68 -12.40
N ILE A 278 -5.07 -4.13 -12.66
CA ILE A 278 -6.16 -4.83 -13.33
C ILE A 278 -6.37 -4.24 -14.73
N GLY A 279 -6.68 -2.95 -14.82
CA GLY A 279 -6.83 -2.25 -16.09
C GLY A 279 -7.96 -2.77 -16.96
N ARG A 280 -7.93 -2.42 -18.25
CA ARG A 280 -8.94 -2.86 -19.24
C ARG A 280 -8.80 -4.36 -19.52
N PRO A 281 -9.91 -5.09 -19.77
CA PRO A 281 -11.29 -4.59 -19.93
C PRO A 281 -12.08 -4.43 -18.62
N HIS A 282 -11.58 -4.94 -17.49
CA HIS A 282 -12.31 -4.96 -16.22
C HIS A 282 -12.42 -3.60 -15.56
N VAL A 283 -11.47 -2.70 -15.81
CA VAL A 283 -11.43 -1.36 -15.21
C VAL A 283 -11.28 -0.32 -16.31
N MET A 284 -12.16 0.67 -16.28
CA MET A 284 -12.15 1.81 -17.18
C MET A 284 -12.04 3.10 -16.36
N THR A 285 -10.95 3.84 -16.56
CA THR A 285 -10.72 5.15 -15.94
C THR A 285 -10.99 6.24 -16.97
N VAL A 286 -11.96 7.12 -16.70
CA VAL A 286 -12.39 8.15 -17.67
C VAL A 286 -12.64 9.51 -17.00
N ASP A 287 -12.51 10.60 -17.74
CA ASP A 287 -12.89 11.92 -17.22
C ASP A 287 -14.41 12.12 -17.26
N TYR A 288 -15.04 12.17 -16.08
CA TYR A 288 -16.49 12.33 -15.96
C TYR A 288 -16.97 13.73 -16.37
N ASN A 289 -16.08 14.72 -16.41
CA ASN A 289 -16.43 16.05 -16.89
C ASN A 289 -16.57 16.08 -18.43
N ASN A 290 -15.88 15.17 -19.11
CA ASN A 290 -15.96 15.00 -20.56
C ASN A 290 -17.12 14.06 -20.93
N SER A 291 -18.28 14.65 -21.23
CA SER A 291 -19.48 13.88 -21.54
C SER A 291 -19.38 12.99 -22.80
N GLN A 292 -18.54 13.36 -23.77
CA GLN A 292 -18.31 12.54 -24.97
C GLN A 292 -17.47 11.30 -24.64
N GLU A 293 -16.41 11.48 -23.86
CA GLU A 293 -15.56 10.38 -23.38
C GLU A 293 -16.37 9.42 -22.51
N PHE A 294 -17.18 9.95 -21.59
CA PHE A 294 -18.07 9.14 -20.75
C PHE A 294 -19.09 8.35 -21.60
N ASP A 295 -19.79 8.98 -22.55
CA ASP A 295 -20.74 8.29 -23.44
C ASP A 295 -20.06 7.19 -24.28
N SER A 296 -18.87 7.48 -24.82
CA SER A 296 -18.07 6.51 -25.57
C SER A 296 -17.66 5.32 -24.69
N ALA A 297 -17.27 5.58 -23.44
CA ALA A 297 -16.93 4.53 -22.49
C ALA A 297 -18.12 3.62 -22.17
N ILE A 298 -19.31 4.18 -21.96
CA ILE A 298 -20.52 3.37 -21.77
C ILE A 298 -20.83 2.51 -23.00
N ARG A 299 -20.70 3.05 -24.22
CA ARG A 299 -20.90 2.27 -25.46
C ARG A 299 -19.88 1.13 -25.60
N GLU A 300 -18.63 1.36 -25.20
CA GLU A 300 -17.59 0.33 -25.16
C GLU A 300 -17.95 -0.75 -24.13
N ILE A 301 -18.35 -0.36 -22.92
CA ILE A 301 -18.79 -1.28 -21.85
C ILE A 301 -19.94 -2.16 -22.33
N MET A 302 -20.95 -1.60 -23.00
CA MET A 302 -22.09 -2.37 -23.51
C MET A 302 -21.67 -3.50 -24.46
N ARG A 303 -20.61 -3.31 -25.25
CA ARG A 303 -20.08 -4.29 -26.21
C ARG A 303 -19.08 -5.25 -25.59
N THR A 304 -18.52 -4.90 -24.43
CA THR A 304 -17.45 -5.64 -23.79
C THR A 304 -18.03 -6.79 -22.96
N LYS A 305 -17.41 -7.96 -23.07
CA LYS A 305 -17.67 -9.11 -22.20
C LYS A 305 -16.45 -9.32 -21.33
N VAL A 306 -16.67 -9.49 -20.03
CA VAL A 306 -15.60 -9.77 -19.06
C VAL A 306 -15.92 -11.02 -18.27
N GLU A 307 -14.87 -11.71 -17.86
CA GLU A 307 -14.97 -12.83 -16.93
C GLU A 307 -14.75 -12.34 -15.51
N PRO A 308 -15.42 -12.93 -14.50
CA PRO A 308 -15.12 -12.66 -13.10
C PRO A 308 -13.62 -12.85 -12.82
N TYR A 309 -12.99 -11.83 -12.23
CA TYR A 309 -11.54 -11.80 -12.03
C TYR A 309 -11.18 -11.33 -10.63
N LEU A 310 -10.26 -12.05 -9.98
CA LEU A 310 -9.71 -11.67 -8.69
C LEU A 310 -8.18 -11.87 -8.74
N PRO A 311 -7.38 -10.82 -8.49
CA PRO A 311 -5.93 -10.99 -8.38
C PRO A 311 -5.59 -11.94 -7.23
N TYR A 312 -4.57 -12.78 -7.45
CA TYR A 312 -4.17 -13.83 -6.50
C TYR A 312 -3.90 -13.29 -5.09
N GLU A 313 -3.27 -12.13 -4.94
CA GLU A 313 -2.98 -11.51 -3.64
C GLU A 313 -4.20 -11.14 -2.79
N TYR A 314 -5.41 -11.17 -3.38
CA TYR A 314 -6.70 -10.97 -2.71
C TYR A 314 -7.52 -12.26 -2.55
N THR A 315 -6.96 -13.42 -2.88
CA THR A 315 -7.51 -14.74 -2.55
C THR A 315 -7.17 -15.11 -1.10
N CYS A 316 -7.86 -16.11 -0.54
CA CYS A 316 -7.51 -16.69 0.74
C CYS A 316 -6.06 -17.20 0.75
N GLU A 317 -5.69 -17.96 -0.28
CA GLU A 317 -4.35 -18.54 -0.42
C GLU A 317 -3.27 -17.45 -0.56
N GLY A 318 -3.50 -16.44 -1.40
CA GLY A 318 -2.55 -15.36 -1.60
C GLY A 318 -2.36 -14.51 -0.34
N MET A 319 -3.42 -14.24 0.43
CA MET A 319 -3.25 -13.56 1.72
C MET A 319 -2.50 -14.42 2.73
N LEU A 320 -2.80 -15.72 2.83
CA LEU A 320 -2.10 -16.64 3.73
C LEU A 320 -0.62 -16.76 3.38
N GLU A 321 -0.25 -16.92 2.11
CA GLU A 321 1.14 -16.96 1.65
C GLU A 321 1.91 -15.70 2.08
N ARG A 322 1.29 -14.53 1.88
CA ARG A 322 1.89 -13.24 2.23
C ARG A 322 2.07 -13.05 3.73
N VAL A 323 1.01 -13.28 4.51
CA VAL A 323 1.04 -13.13 5.97
C VAL A 323 1.99 -14.14 6.60
N HIS A 324 1.99 -15.39 6.11
CA HIS A 324 2.93 -16.41 6.55
C HIS A 324 4.39 -15.98 6.32
N ALA A 325 4.73 -15.49 5.13
CA ALA A 325 6.07 -14.99 4.84
C ALA A 325 6.48 -13.82 5.76
N TYR A 326 5.56 -12.89 6.06
CA TYR A 326 5.83 -11.83 7.03
C TYR A 326 6.10 -12.36 8.44
N ILE A 327 5.30 -13.31 8.92
CA ILE A 327 5.50 -13.90 10.24
C ILE A 327 6.84 -14.63 10.35
N GLN A 328 7.23 -15.37 9.30
CA GLN A 328 8.45 -16.18 9.31
C GLN A 328 9.72 -15.35 9.13
N HIS A 329 9.69 -14.30 8.30
CA HIS A 329 10.91 -13.67 7.82
C HIS A 329 11.02 -12.17 8.12
N GLN A 330 9.92 -11.47 8.41
CA GLN A 330 9.96 -10.05 8.69
C GLN A 330 10.26 -9.77 10.16
N ASP A 331 11.54 -9.80 10.52
CA ASP A 331 12.03 -9.48 11.86
C ASP A 331 12.56 -8.03 11.94
N PHE A 332 12.12 -7.29 12.96
CA PHE A 332 12.60 -5.94 13.30
C PHE A 332 13.23 -5.88 14.69
N CYS A 333 13.24 -6.98 15.44
CA CYS A 333 13.78 -7.09 16.79
C CYS A 333 15.23 -7.56 16.80
N ALA A 334 15.68 -8.25 15.75
CA ALA A 334 17.08 -8.54 15.54
C ALA A 334 17.92 -7.24 15.48
N PRO A 335 19.12 -7.21 16.07
CA PRO A 335 20.01 -6.08 15.95
C PRO A 335 20.44 -5.91 14.48
N ASP A 336 20.55 -4.66 14.03
CA ASP A 336 21.11 -4.36 12.72
C ASP A 336 22.53 -4.93 12.63
N ILE A 337 22.73 -5.90 11.75
CA ILE A 337 24.06 -6.46 11.48
C ILE A 337 24.91 -5.33 10.88
N PRO A 338 26.01 -4.92 11.51
CA PRO A 338 26.91 -3.93 10.94
C PRO A 338 27.40 -4.43 9.58
N LEU A 339 27.21 -3.63 8.54
CA LEU A 339 27.81 -3.93 7.24
C LEU A 339 29.33 -4.00 7.43
N PRO A 340 30.01 -5.01 6.86
CA PRO A 340 31.46 -5.04 6.93
C PRO A 340 31.99 -3.76 6.30
N LEU A 341 32.51 -2.87 7.15
CA LEU A 341 33.18 -1.64 6.73
C LEU A 341 34.26 -2.03 5.72
N ALA A 342 34.14 -1.49 4.50
CA ALA A 342 35.13 -1.67 3.43
C ALA A 342 36.57 -1.31 3.86
N ASN A 343 36.72 -0.59 4.98
CA ASN A 343 38.00 -0.21 5.60
C ASN A 343 38.81 -1.37 6.21
N SER A 344 38.30 -2.60 6.26
CA SER A 344 39.06 -3.76 6.75
C SER A 344 39.78 -4.56 5.65
N SER A 345 39.59 -4.20 4.37
CA SER A 345 40.45 -4.68 3.30
C SER A 345 41.58 -3.69 3.05
N LYS A 346 42.75 -3.94 3.65
CA LYS A 346 44.01 -3.47 3.08
C LYS A 346 44.00 -3.88 1.61
N THR A 347 44.05 -2.90 0.74
CA THR A 347 44.21 -2.99 -0.71
C THR A 347 45.19 -4.11 -1.07
N ARG A 348 44.67 -5.29 -1.44
CA ARG A 348 45.35 -6.12 -2.44
C ARG A 348 44.94 -5.53 -3.78
N SER A 349 45.82 -4.74 -4.37
CA SER A 349 45.70 -4.31 -5.76
C SER A 349 45.52 -5.57 -6.62
N GLY A 350 44.32 -5.79 -7.17
CA GLY A 350 44.09 -6.87 -8.12
C GLY A 350 42.70 -7.51 -8.20
N SER A 351 41.70 -7.14 -7.38
CA SER A 351 40.31 -7.60 -7.60
C SER A 351 39.43 -6.49 -8.17
N PRO A 352 38.89 -6.61 -9.41
CA PRO A 352 38.08 -5.56 -10.04
C PRO A 352 36.64 -5.45 -9.51
N SER A 353 36.19 -6.39 -8.68
CA SER A 353 34.76 -6.58 -8.39
C SER A 353 34.40 -6.20 -6.95
N GLY A 354 33.97 -4.96 -6.72
CA GLY A 354 33.05 -4.64 -5.62
C GLY A 354 31.75 -5.45 -5.70
N PRO A 355 30.85 -5.35 -4.71
CA PRO A 355 29.70 -6.26 -4.58
C PRO A 355 28.65 -6.12 -5.68
N PHE A 356 28.73 -5.08 -6.51
CA PHE A 356 27.76 -4.80 -7.58
C PHE A 356 28.30 -5.20 -8.95
N ILE A 357 27.51 -5.95 -9.72
CA ILE A 357 27.80 -6.37 -11.10
C ILE A 357 26.72 -5.87 -12.05
N ALA A 358 27.05 -5.62 -13.31
CA ALA A 358 26.05 -5.24 -14.31
C ALA A 358 25.08 -6.38 -14.59
N LEU A 359 23.78 -6.07 -14.65
CA LEU A 359 22.76 -7.04 -15.02
C LEU A 359 22.78 -7.29 -16.55
N PRO A 360 22.59 -8.54 -17.00
CA PRO A 360 22.51 -8.83 -18.43
C PRO A 360 21.36 -8.03 -19.09
N ASN A 361 21.65 -7.37 -20.21
CA ASN A 361 20.66 -6.63 -21.02
C ASN A 361 19.91 -5.50 -20.27
N SER A 362 20.49 -4.96 -19.20
CA SER A 362 19.93 -3.84 -18.43
C SER A 362 21.03 -2.83 -18.08
N THR A 363 20.65 -1.56 -17.88
CA THR A 363 21.53 -0.54 -17.29
C THR A 363 21.63 -0.68 -15.76
N GLY A 364 20.88 -1.61 -15.16
CA GLY A 364 20.86 -1.84 -13.73
C GLY A 364 22.06 -2.65 -13.22
N LEU A 365 22.33 -2.52 -11.91
CA LEU A 365 23.34 -3.32 -11.22
C LEU A 365 22.68 -4.31 -10.26
N GLY A 366 23.21 -5.53 -10.17
CA GLY A 366 22.78 -6.56 -9.23
C GLY A 366 23.84 -6.89 -8.18
N TRP A 367 23.46 -7.62 -7.14
CA TRP A 367 24.42 -8.16 -6.17
C TRP A 367 25.21 -9.32 -6.77
N SER A 368 26.54 -9.31 -6.57
CA SER A 368 27.42 -10.37 -7.07
C SER A 368 27.27 -11.65 -6.26
N SER A 369 26.98 -12.77 -6.93
CA SER A 369 26.95 -14.10 -6.31
C SER A 369 28.31 -14.55 -5.78
N SER A 370 29.41 -13.89 -6.21
CA SER A 370 30.77 -14.15 -5.71
C SER A 370 31.03 -13.56 -4.33
N VAL A 371 30.14 -12.71 -3.80
CA VAL A 371 30.29 -12.05 -2.50
C VAL A 371 29.20 -12.57 -1.57
N SER A 372 29.62 -13.15 -0.44
CA SER A 372 28.69 -13.62 0.59
C SER A 372 27.78 -12.49 1.05
N ALA A 373 26.47 -12.67 0.86
CA ALA A 373 25.47 -11.70 1.26
C ALA A 373 25.18 -11.82 2.77
N PRO A 374 25.13 -10.71 3.51
CA PRO A 374 24.63 -10.73 4.88
C PRO A 374 23.17 -11.24 4.91
N PRO A 375 22.75 -11.91 6.00
CA PRO A 375 21.36 -12.32 6.18
C PRO A 375 20.41 -11.12 6.06
N SER A 376 19.44 -11.24 5.16
CA SER A 376 18.44 -10.21 4.89
C SER A 376 17.21 -10.86 4.28
N TRP A 377 16.03 -10.36 4.65
CA TRP A 377 14.78 -10.68 3.98
C TRP A 377 14.09 -9.38 3.54
N PRO A 378 13.77 -9.21 2.24
CA PRO A 378 14.09 -10.08 1.10
C PRO A 378 15.59 -10.39 0.91
N PRO A 379 15.95 -11.49 0.22
CA PRO A 379 17.35 -11.84 -0.02
C PRO A 379 18.01 -10.83 -0.95
N LEU A 380 19.29 -10.54 -0.70
CA LEU A 380 20.08 -9.60 -1.50
C LEU A 380 20.24 -10.00 -2.97
N SER A 381 20.03 -11.27 -3.31
CA SER A 381 19.99 -11.73 -4.70
C SER A 381 18.88 -11.06 -5.52
N ALA A 382 17.80 -10.60 -4.88
CA ALA A 382 16.69 -9.91 -5.54
C ALA A 382 16.98 -8.42 -5.82
N LEU A 383 18.10 -7.87 -5.30
CA LEU A 383 18.46 -6.47 -5.48
C LEU A 383 18.79 -6.16 -6.94
N GLN A 384 18.08 -5.18 -7.49
CA GLN A 384 18.38 -4.55 -8.78
C GLN A 384 18.43 -3.03 -8.58
N LEU A 385 19.58 -2.43 -8.86
CA LEU A 385 19.86 -1.02 -8.64
C LEU A 385 19.69 -0.21 -9.91
N PHE A 386 18.95 0.89 -9.79
CA PHE A 386 18.74 1.85 -10.88
C PHE A 386 18.95 3.28 -10.39
N ILE A 387 19.29 4.18 -11.29
CA ILE A 387 19.30 5.63 -11.01
C ILE A 387 18.01 6.25 -11.53
N SER A 388 17.32 6.98 -10.67
CA SER A 388 16.14 7.76 -11.07
C SER A 388 16.53 8.96 -11.95
N LYS A 389 15.60 9.37 -12.82
CA LYS A 389 15.70 10.65 -13.52
C LYS A 389 15.47 11.81 -12.53
N GLU A 390 15.84 13.02 -12.94
CA GLU A 390 15.47 14.23 -12.19
C GLU A 390 13.94 14.32 -12.06
N ALA A 391 13.47 14.77 -10.89
CA ALA A 391 12.05 14.83 -10.53
C ALA A 391 11.32 13.47 -10.57
N GLN A 392 12.05 12.36 -10.50
CA GLN A 392 11.49 11.01 -10.41
C GLN A 392 11.83 10.35 -9.07
N SER A 393 10.83 9.73 -8.45
CA SER A 393 10.97 8.94 -7.22
C SER A 393 11.52 7.54 -7.49
N CYS A 394 11.95 6.82 -6.44
CA CYS A 394 12.33 5.42 -6.59
C CYS A 394 11.13 4.50 -6.84
N VAL A 395 9.93 4.90 -6.39
CA VAL A 395 8.68 4.20 -6.74
C VAL A 395 8.50 4.15 -8.25
N GLU A 396 8.60 5.30 -8.92
CA GLU A 396 8.42 5.41 -10.37
C GLU A 396 9.58 4.79 -11.14
N ALA A 397 10.82 4.96 -10.67
CA ALA A 397 12.00 4.40 -11.31
C ALA A 397 11.94 2.87 -11.36
N CYS A 398 11.62 2.22 -10.23
CA CYS A 398 11.45 0.77 -10.21
C CYS A 398 10.24 0.32 -11.04
N HIS A 399 9.13 1.06 -10.98
CA HIS A 399 7.93 0.73 -11.73
C HIS A 399 8.16 0.76 -13.25
N HIS A 400 8.93 1.72 -13.77
CA HIS A 400 9.27 1.78 -15.21
C HIS A 400 10.07 0.56 -15.68
N GLU A 401 10.83 -0.07 -14.79
CA GLU A 401 11.57 -1.31 -15.07
C GLU A 401 10.72 -2.57 -14.81
N GLY A 402 9.43 -2.42 -14.48
CA GLY A 402 8.55 -3.54 -14.13
C GLY A 402 8.87 -4.18 -12.78
N LEU A 403 9.44 -3.41 -11.85
CA LEU A 403 9.88 -3.82 -10.51
C LEU A 403 9.18 -3.00 -9.43
N VAL A 404 9.41 -3.36 -8.16
CA VAL A 404 8.96 -2.59 -6.99
C VAL A 404 10.17 -2.10 -6.19
N CYS A 405 10.09 -0.90 -5.64
CA CYS A 405 11.14 -0.39 -4.74
C CYS A 405 11.17 -1.21 -3.45
N GLU A 406 12.37 -1.56 -2.98
CA GLU A 406 12.57 -2.37 -1.78
C GLU A 406 13.40 -1.61 -0.74
N PRO A 407 12.75 -1.02 0.29
CA PRO A 407 13.42 -0.13 1.22
C PRO A 407 14.44 -0.83 2.12
N THR A 408 14.34 -2.16 2.32
CA THR A 408 15.37 -2.90 3.09
C THR A 408 16.76 -2.79 2.50
N PHE A 409 16.84 -2.63 1.18
CA PHE A 409 18.10 -2.68 0.48
C PHE A 409 18.89 -1.37 0.54
N PHE A 410 18.25 -0.26 0.92
CA PHE A 410 18.91 1.04 1.03
C PHE A 410 20.17 1.00 1.90
N ARG A 411 20.16 0.24 3.00
CA ARG A 411 21.32 0.11 3.89
C ARG A 411 22.56 -0.42 3.15
N PHE A 412 22.39 -1.35 2.21
CA PHE A 412 23.49 -1.98 1.47
C PHE A 412 24.06 -1.12 0.36
N ILE A 413 23.29 -0.13 -0.10
CA ILE A 413 23.64 0.71 -1.25
C ILE A 413 24.00 2.14 -0.83
N ASN A 414 23.96 2.44 0.48
CA ASN A 414 24.30 3.74 1.05
C ASN A 414 25.83 3.92 1.15
N THR A 415 26.54 3.73 0.04
CA THR A 415 28.00 3.83 -0.04
C THR A 415 28.43 4.61 -1.29
N LYS A 416 29.64 5.20 -1.24
CA LYS A 416 30.21 5.91 -2.40
C LYS A 416 30.40 4.96 -3.58
N GLU A 417 30.77 3.71 -3.32
CA GLU A 417 31.02 2.70 -4.35
C GLU A 417 29.75 2.35 -5.13
N ALA A 418 28.61 2.22 -4.45
CA ALA A 418 27.32 1.94 -5.07
C ALA A 418 26.91 3.07 -6.02
N LEU A 419 27.03 4.33 -5.57
CA LEU A 419 26.74 5.51 -6.39
C LEU A 419 27.75 5.66 -7.55
N SER A 420 29.03 5.37 -7.32
CA SER A 420 30.08 5.58 -8.32
C SER A 420 30.03 4.60 -9.49
N ARG A 421 29.50 3.39 -9.28
CA ARG A 421 29.38 2.36 -10.32
C ARG A 421 28.19 2.56 -11.25
N SER A 422 27.22 3.37 -10.84
CA SER A 422 26.00 3.62 -11.61
C SER A 422 26.13 4.83 -12.55
N GLU A 423 27.25 4.97 -13.27
CA GLU A 423 27.50 6.05 -14.26
C GLU A 423 27.64 7.48 -13.69
N VAL A 424 27.94 7.61 -12.40
CA VAL A 424 28.06 8.92 -11.72
C VAL A 424 29.41 9.01 -11.02
N GLN A 425 30.26 9.98 -11.39
CA GLN A 425 31.49 10.26 -10.62
C GLN A 425 31.19 11.31 -9.52
N CYS A 426 31.31 10.90 -8.26
CA CYS A 426 31.14 11.79 -7.11
C CYS A 426 32.41 12.62 -6.88
N GLU A 427 32.34 13.95 -7.04
CA GLU A 427 33.43 14.88 -6.70
C GLU A 427 33.62 14.97 -5.16
N GLY A 428 32.52 14.90 -4.42
CA GLY A 428 32.48 14.89 -2.95
C GLY A 428 31.41 13.96 -2.38
N VAL A 429 31.42 13.78 -1.06
CA VAL A 429 30.40 13.03 -0.32
C VAL A 429 29.82 13.90 0.79
N GLU A 430 28.51 14.05 0.81
CA GLU A 430 27.73 14.75 1.83
C GLU A 430 26.94 13.70 2.63
N THR A 431 26.99 13.76 3.97
CA THR A 431 26.27 12.79 4.82
C THR A 431 25.33 13.55 5.75
N GLU A 432 24.02 13.46 5.49
CA GLU A 432 22.98 14.22 6.20
C GLU A 432 21.71 13.39 6.42
N MET A 433 20.83 13.91 7.29
CA MET A 433 19.48 13.37 7.47
C MET A 433 18.60 13.90 6.35
N ASN A 434 18.34 13.10 5.31
CA ASN A 434 17.54 13.54 4.17
C ASN A 434 16.82 12.34 3.52
N HIS A 435 15.49 12.34 3.50
CA HIS A 435 14.70 11.22 2.94
C HIS A 435 14.92 10.97 1.44
N ILE A 436 15.56 11.89 0.71
CA ILE A 436 15.92 11.71 -0.70
C ILE A 436 17.18 10.84 -0.87
N PHE A 437 18.04 10.73 0.14
CA PHE A 437 19.31 10.00 0.06
C PHE A 437 19.12 8.47 0.17
N PRO A 438 19.99 7.66 -0.47
CA PRO A 438 21.19 8.02 -1.22
C PRO A 438 20.91 8.58 -2.62
N ALA A 439 21.61 9.65 -2.99
CA ALA A 439 21.38 10.32 -4.26
C ALA A 439 22.59 11.10 -4.75
N PHE A 440 22.63 11.39 -6.05
CA PHE A 440 23.61 12.27 -6.66
C PHE A 440 23.01 13.65 -6.91
N SER A 441 23.67 14.69 -6.41
CA SER A 441 23.34 16.09 -6.70
C SER A 441 23.81 16.45 -8.10
N VAL A 442 22.88 16.76 -9.00
CA VAL A 442 23.22 17.19 -10.37
C VAL A 442 23.87 18.58 -10.35
N VAL A 443 23.49 19.42 -9.39
CA VAL A 443 23.98 20.80 -9.26
C VAL A 443 25.38 20.85 -8.66
N ARG A 444 25.63 20.10 -7.57
CA ARG A 444 26.91 20.12 -6.85
C ARG A 444 27.90 19.05 -7.31
N LYS A 445 27.44 18.06 -8.08
CA LYS A 445 28.20 16.85 -8.44
C LYS A 445 28.71 16.05 -7.23
N GLU A 446 27.99 16.13 -6.13
CA GLU A 446 28.27 15.44 -4.87
C GLU A 446 27.31 14.28 -4.65
N CYS A 447 27.79 13.24 -3.96
CA CYS A 447 26.99 12.09 -3.58
C CYS A 447 26.51 12.23 -2.14
N GLY A 448 25.20 12.28 -1.96
CA GLY A 448 24.52 12.32 -0.67
C GLY A 448 24.34 10.91 -0.12
N LEU A 449 24.84 10.67 1.09
CA LEU A 449 24.64 9.44 1.86
C LEU A 449 23.71 9.72 3.05
N GLN A 450 22.81 8.78 3.29
CA GLN A 450 21.87 8.87 4.41
C GLN A 450 22.60 8.68 5.74
N LYS A 451 22.34 9.58 6.70
CA LYS A 451 22.82 9.47 8.08
C LYS A 451 21.85 8.71 9.00
N GLU A 452 20.56 8.83 8.76
CA GLU A 452 19.50 8.25 9.61
C GLU A 452 18.76 7.14 8.87
N ALA A 453 18.89 5.90 9.33
CA ALA A 453 18.36 4.72 8.64
C ALA A 453 16.82 4.74 8.53
N LEU A 454 16.12 5.36 9.49
CA LEU A 454 14.66 5.49 9.45
C LEU A 454 14.16 6.45 8.34
N LEU A 455 15.06 7.20 7.70
CA LEU A 455 14.74 8.11 6.59
C LEU A 455 14.97 7.51 5.21
N PHE A 456 15.46 6.27 5.10
CA PHE A 456 15.45 5.59 3.81
C PHE A 456 14.01 5.51 3.27
N SER A 457 13.83 5.94 2.02
CA SER A 457 12.51 6.19 1.45
C SER A 457 12.45 5.85 -0.03
N CYS A 458 11.50 5.03 -0.44
CA CYS A 458 11.12 4.84 -1.83
C CYS A 458 10.40 6.09 -2.36
N ALA A 459 9.51 6.68 -1.54
CA ALA A 459 8.85 7.94 -1.84
C ALA A 459 9.83 9.11 -1.84
N GLY A 460 9.40 10.23 -2.42
CA GLY A 460 10.20 11.46 -2.55
C GLY A 460 10.82 11.61 -3.92
N LEU A 461 10.56 12.76 -4.54
CA LEU A 461 11.14 13.18 -5.82
C LEU A 461 11.87 14.51 -5.62
N SER A 462 12.89 14.76 -6.44
CA SER A 462 13.62 16.02 -6.39
C SER A 462 14.13 16.39 -7.77
N ALA A 463 13.96 17.65 -8.17
CA ALA A 463 14.57 18.19 -9.38
C ALA A 463 16.09 18.40 -9.24
N LYS A 464 16.64 18.36 -8.02
CA LYS A 464 18.07 18.62 -7.75
C LYS A 464 18.91 17.34 -7.68
N TYR A 465 18.25 16.20 -7.50
CA TYR A 465 18.91 14.93 -7.19
C TYR A 465 18.42 13.82 -8.11
N ARG A 466 19.35 12.97 -8.55
CA ARG A 466 19.08 11.65 -9.13
C ARG A 466 19.29 10.61 -8.05
N ARG A 467 18.29 9.79 -7.76
CA ARG A 467 18.30 8.89 -6.59
C ARG A 467 18.83 7.52 -6.98
N LEU A 468 19.60 6.89 -6.09
CA LEU A 468 19.98 5.49 -6.26
C LEU A 468 18.88 4.62 -5.65
N CYS A 469 18.17 3.91 -6.52
CA CYS A 469 16.93 3.23 -6.19
C CYS A 469 17.14 1.72 -6.12
N PRO A 470 16.94 1.11 -4.94
CA PRO A 470 16.91 -0.34 -4.82
C PRO A 470 15.54 -0.87 -5.24
N CYS A 471 15.54 -1.65 -6.30
CA CYS A 471 14.37 -2.34 -6.80
C CYS A 471 14.49 -3.84 -6.53
N ARG A 472 13.36 -4.54 -6.53
CA ARG A 472 13.28 -6.00 -6.54
C ARG A 472 12.20 -6.47 -7.48
N ASP A 473 12.33 -7.72 -7.90
CA ASP A 473 11.25 -8.40 -8.61
C ASP A 473 10.12 -8.80 -7.65
N PHE A 474 9.04 -9.30 -8.24
CA PHE A 474 7.89 -9.80 -7.49
C PHE A 474 7.24 -10.99 -8.20
N ARG A 475 6.51 -11.80 -7.45
CA ARG A 475 5.72 -12.91 -7.99
C ARG A 475 4.47 -12.36 -8.64
N LYS A 476 4.14 -12.86 -9.84
CA LYS A 476 2.95 -12.42 -10.57
C LYS A 476 1.69 -12.63 -9.72
N GLY A 477 0.95 -11.55 -9.47
CA GLY A 477 -0.24 -11.58 -8.62
C GLY A 477 0.05 -11.59 -7.11
N GLN A 478 1.30 -11.42 -6.67
CA GLN A 478 1.71 -11.29 -5.27
C GLN A 478 2.87 -10.30 -5.15
N VAL A 479 2.56 -8.99 -5.19
CA VAL A 479 3.61 -7.95 -5.25
C VAL A 479 4.45 -7.84 -3.97
N ALA A 480 3.90 -8.29 -2.85
CA ALA A 480 4.56 -8.31 -1.55
C ALA A 480 5.81 -9.21 -1.51
N LEU A 481 5.90 -10.22 -2.38
CA LEU A 481 6.95 -11.24 -2.33
C LEU A 481 7.77 -11.26 -3.63
N CYS A 482 9.09 -11.22 -3.51
CA CYS A 482 10.01 -11.54 -4.61
C CYS A 482 9.95 -13.03 -4.98
N LYS A 483 10.56 -13.41 -6.11
CA LYS A 483 10.58 -14.83 -6.53
C LYS A 483 11.27 -15.74 -5.52
N ASP A 484 12.31 -15.22 -4.86
CA ASP A 484 13.14 -15.96 -3.89
C ASP A 484 12.79 -15.62 -2.43
N CYS A 485 11.57 -15.13 -2.16
CA CYS A 485 11.16 -14.65 -0.83
C CYS A 485 10.48 -15.71 0.05
N LEU A 486 10.27 -16.93 -0.45
CA LEU A 486 9.67 -18.06 0.26
C LEU A 486 10.67 -19.19 0.53
#